data_AF-A0A0B4FD80-F1
#
_entry.id   AF-A0A0B4FD80-F1
#
_cell.length_a   1.000
_cell.length_b   1.000
_cell.length_c   1.000
_cell.angle_alpha   90.00
_cell.angle_beta   90.00
_cell.angle_gamma   90.00
#
_symmetry.space_group_name_H-M   'P 1'
#
loop_
_entity.id
_entity.type
_entity.pdbx_description
1 polymer ?
#
loop_
_entity_poly.entity_id
_entity_poly.type
_entity_poly.pdbx_seq_one_letter_code
_entity_poly.pdbx_strand_id
1 'polypeptide(L)'
;MKFALVLASTAALVGALPQSTSTGSAERNLLPWLPAGPLSHECGPFGWYSDAECGTHKYCDSFRDPEIPNDKKYQTTQACIDAHELPSGSGTGKLPWVWEGFDRTCSSYIERKVYFPRIVMEENCGSQRFCDLFGPGSPLASELPELKKRYGFSNVEECRAAH
;
A
#
# COMPACT_ATOMS: atom_id res chain seq x y z
N MET A 1 58.68 -57.41 10.73
CA MET A 1 58.53 -56.65 12.00
C MET A 1 57.31 -55.75 11.88
N LYS A 2 56.45 -55.75 12.92
CA LYS A 2 55.58 -54.66 13.40
C LYS A 2 54.45 -54.09 12.50
N PHE A 3 53.25 -54.60 12.81
CA PHE A 3 51.94 -53.97 13.04
C PHE A 3 51.54 -52.57 12.52
N ALA A 4 50.21 -52.48 12.31
CA ALA A 4 49.28 -51.36 12.54
C ALA A 4 49.13 -50.34 11.38
N LEU A 5 47.93 -49.83 11.01
CA LEU A 5 46.59 -49.79 11.59
C LEU A 5 45.55 -49.62 10.47
N VAL A 6 44.39 -50.24 10.62
CA VAL A 6 43.17 -49.98 9.82
C VAL A 6 42.51 -48.72 10.35
N LEU A 7 42.28 -47.73 9.49
CA LEU A 7 41.39 -46.58 9.78
C LEU A 7 40.36 -46.47 8.66
N ALA A 8 39.15 -46.94 8.97
CA ALA A 8 37.94 -46.68 8.21
C ALA A 8 37.62 -45.18 8.28
N SER A 9 37.63 -44.51 7.14
CA SER A 9 37.21 -43.11 7.02
C SER A 9 35.76 -43.07 6.59
N THR A 10 34.89 -42.67 7.52
CA THR A 10 33.48 -42.35 7.26
C THR A 10 33.40 -41.06 6.43
N ALA A 11 32.87 -41.16 5.21
CA ALA A 11 32.55 -39.99 4.40
C ALA A 11 31.24 -39.36 4.91
N ALA A 12 31.33 -38.26 5.66
CA ALA A 12 30.20 -37.37 5.90
C ALA A 12 30.16 -36.31 4.79
N LEU A 13 29.40 -36.57 3.73
CA LEU A 13 29.03 -35.53 2.76
C LEU A 13 27.92 -34.68 3.39
N VAL A 14 28.34 -33.64 4.12
CA VAL A 14 27.46 -32.54 4.52
C VAL A 14 27.08 -31.81 3.23
N GLY A 15 25.82 -31.96 2.81
CA GLY A 15 25.26 -31.18 1.71
C GLY A 15 25.33 -29.70 2.07
N ALA A 16 26.17 -28.95 1.34
CA ALA A 16 26.07 -27.50 1.32
C ALA A 16 24.73 -27.14 0.65
N LEU A 17 23.72 -26.84 1.47
CA LEU A 17 22.54 -26.12 0.98
C LEU A 17 23.06 -24.82 0.33
N PRO A 18 22.62 -24.46 -0.89
CA PRO A 18 22.79 -23.10 -1.34
C PRO A 18 22.09 -22.24 -0.29
N GLN A 19 22.87 -21.37 0.36
CA GLN A 19 22.32 -20.31 1.19
C GLN A 19 21.32 -19.59 0.29
N SER A 20 20.03 -19.79 0.58
CA SER A 20 19.02 -18.86 0.15
C SER A 20 19.55 -17.51 0.59
N THR A 21 20.02 -16.74 -0.37
CA THR A 21 20.02 -15.30 -0.28
C THR A 21 18.57 -14.97 -0.02
N SER A 22 18.22 -14.87 1.27
CA SER A 22 17.19 -13.98 1.73
C SER A 22 17.60 -12.66 1.13
N THR A 23 17.05 -12.38 -0.06
CA THR A 23 16.98 -11.04 -0.59
C THR A 23 16.10 -10.32 0.42
N GLY A 24 16.73 -9.89 1.50
CA GLY A 24 16.23 -8.82 2.34
C GLY A 24 15.81 -7.77 1.35
N SER A 25 14.51 -7.50 1.33
CA SER A 25 13.95 -6.32 0.70
C SER A 25 14.91 -5.19 1.04
N ALA A 26 15.58 -4.64 0.03
CA ALA A 26 16.25 -3.36 0.19
C ALA A 26 15.22 -2.44 0.86
N GLU A 27 15.54 -1.96 2.05
CA GLU A 27 14.67 -1.08 2.81
C GLU A 27 14.44 0.13 1.90
N ARG A 28 13.26 0.18 1.27
CA ARG A 28 12.92 1.29 0.39
C ARG A 28 12.79 2.48 1.33
N ASN A 29 13.68 3.46 1.21
CA ASN A 29 13.55 4.75 1.85
C ASN A 29 12.29 5.43 1.27
N LEU A 30 11.13 5.10 1.82
CA LEU A 30 9.85 5.66 1.43
C LEU A 30 9.75 7.11 1.90
N LEU A 31 9.06 7.95 1.13
CA LEU A 31 8.76 9.32 1.50
C LEU A 31 7.66 9.35 2.57
N PRO A 32 7.69 10.26 3.56
CA PRO A 32 6.63 10.32 4.56
C PRO A 32 5.30 10.76 3.93
N TRP A 33 4.18 10.19 4.39
CA TRP A 33 2.86 10.69 4.00
C TRP A 33 2.52 11.99 4.74
N LEU A 34 2.50 13.10 4.02
CA LEU A 34 2.24 14.43 4.56
C LEU A 34 0.73 14.71 4.63
N PRO A 35 0.24 15.27 5.76
CA PRO A 35 -1.11 15.79 5.84
C PRO A 35 -1.27 17.00 4.91
N ALA A 36 -2.52 17.39 4.65
CA ALA A 36 -2.80 18.60 3.90
C ALA A 36 -2.19 19.83 4.60
N GLY A 37 -1.38 20.62 3.87
CA GLY A 37 -0.77 21.83 4.40
C GLY A 37 -1.80 22.97 4.63
N PRO A 38 -1.42 24.06 5.34
CA PRO A 38 -2.31 25.20 5.57
C PRO A 38 -2.84 25.86 4.27
N LEU A 39 -2.05 25.79 3.20
CA LEU A 39 -2.37 26.32 1.88
C LEU A 39 -2.94 25.25 0.92
N SER A 40 -3.29 24.07 1.42
CA SER A 40 -3.84 22.97 0.59
C SER A 40 -5.15 23.32 -0.13
N HIS A 41 -5.84 24.38 0.31
CA HIS A 41 -7.02 24.93 -0.35
C HIS A 41 -6.68 25.67 -1.65
N GLU A 42 -5.43 26.14 -1.81
CA GLU A 42 -4.92 26.77 -3.04
C GLU A 42 -4.55 25.72 -4.10
N CYS A 43 -4.39 24.46 -3.70
CA CYS A 43 -4.19 23.32 -4.60
C CYS A 43 -5.49 23.03 -5.35
N GLY A 44 -5.56 23.55 -6.58
CA GLY A 44 -6.73 23.57 -7.42
C GLY A 44 -6.37 23.77 -8.90
N PRO A 45 -7.33 24.04 -9.80
CA PRO A 45 -7.11 24.07 -11.25
C PRO A 45 -5.98 24.99 -11.74
N PHE A 46 -5.60 26.00 -10.94
CA PHE A 46 -4.56 26.97 -11.28
C PHE A 46 -3.39 27.00 -10.29
N GLY A 47 -3.43 26.18 -9.23
CA GLY A 47 -2.39 26.13 -8.19
C GLY A 47 -1.41 25.00 -8.42
N TRP A 48 -0.13 25.22 -8.11
CA TRP A 48 0.90 24.19 -8.22
C TRP A 48 0.70 23.09 -7.17
N TYR A 49 0.85 21.83 -7.58
CA TYR A 49 0.75 20.68 -6.69
C TYR A 49 2.14 20.21 -6.29
N SER A 50 2.44 20.34 -5.00
CA SER A 50 3.58 19.72 -4.36
C SER A 50 3.14 18.92 -3.14
N ASP A 51 3.93 17.91 -2.79
CA ASP A 51 3.70 17.07 -1.61
C ASP A 51 3.66 17.91 -0.31
N ALA A 52 4.57 18.87 -0.18
CA ALA A 52 4.70 19.71 1.00
C ALA A 52 3.57 20.74 1.17
N GLU A 53 3.06 21.32 0.07
CA GLU A 53 2.03 22.38 0.14
C GLU A 53 0.62 21.78 0.17
N CYS A 54 0.38 20.75 -0.64
CA CYS A 54 -0.95 20.18 -0.83
C CYS A 54 -1.23 18.98 0.07
N GLY A 55 -0.18 18.38 0.65
CA GLY A 55 -0.23 17.05 1.26
C GLY A 55 -0.21 15.94 0.22
N THR A 56 0.19 14.75 0.66
CA THR A 56 0.47 13.62 -0.24
C THR A 56 -0.76 13.12 -0.97
N HIS A 57 -1.95 13.21 -0.36
CA HIS A 57 -3.19 12.80 -1.03
C HIS A 57 -3.43 13.62 -2.30
N LYS A 58 -3.54 14.95 -2.18
CA LYS A 58 -3.79 15.84 -3.33
C LYS A 58 -2.65 15.80 -4.33
N TYR A 59 -1.40 15.77 -3.85
CA TYR A 59 -0.23 15.69 -4.71
C TYR A 59 -0.21 14.39 -5.53
N CYS A 60 -0.36 13.22 -4.92
CA CYS A 60 -0.39 11.97 -5.68
C CYS A 60 -1.60 11.87 -6.59
N ASP A 61 -2.77 12.36 -6.15
CA ASP A 61 -3.98 12.38 -6.97
C ASP A 61 -3.83 13.31 -8.20
N SER A 62 -2.95 14.31 -8.16
CA SER A 62 -2.68 15.19 -9.31
C SER A 62 -2.11 14.45 -10.52
N PHE A 63 -1.41 13.32 -10.32
CA PHE A 63 -0.88 12.49 -11.41
C PHE A 63 -1.96 11.72 -12.17
N ARG A 64 -3.23 11.87 -11.80
CA ARG A 64 -4.35 11.26 -12.52
C ARG A 64 -4.58 11.90 -13.89
N ASP A 65 -4.14 13.15 -14.05
CA ASP A 65 -4.40 14.01 -15.20
C ASP A 65 -3.11 14.81 -15.53
N PRO A 66 -2.57 14.68 -16.76
CA PRO A 66 -1.38 15.41 -17.16
C PRO A 66 -1.56 16.93 -17.20
N GLU A 67 -2.78 17.46 -17.24
CA GLU A 67 -3.06 18.90 -17.25
C GLU A 67 -2.92 19.55 -15.87
N ILE A 68 -3.00 18.77 -14.78
CA ILE A 68 -2.84 19.32 -13.42
C ILE A 68 -1.37 19.72 -13.22
N PRO A 69 -1.08 20.98 -12.82
CA PRO A 69 0.29 21.46 -12.70
C PRO A 69 1.00 20.85 -11.48
N ASN A 70 1.95 19.96 -11.75
CA ASN A 70 2.80 19.28 -10.77
C ASN A 70 4.20 19.05 -11.37
N ASP A 71 5.11 18.49 -10.58
CA ASP A 71 6.51 18.24 -10.97
C ASP A 71 6.73 17.10 -11.99
N LYS A 72 5.67 16.40 -12.39
CA LYS A 72 5.68 15.27 -13.34
C LYS A 72 6.66 14.14 -12.95
N LYS A 73 6.99 14.00 -11.67
CA LYS A 73 7.94 13.01 -11.16
C LYS A 73 7.48 11.55 -11.30
N TYR A 74 6.17 11.30 -11.21
CA TYR A 74 5.58 9.97 -11.30
C TYR A 74 4.74 9.81 -12.56
N GLN A 75 4.71 8.59 -13.12
CA GLN A 75 3.90 8.31 -14.31
C GLN A 75 2.41 8.11 -13.99
N THR A 76 2.11 7.66 -12.77
CA THR A 76 0.73 7.36 -12.34
C THR A 76 0.52 7.77 -10.89
N THR A 77 -0.73 8.01 -10.52
CA THR A 77 -1.13 8.20 -9.12
C THR A 77 -0.66 7.06 -8.23
N GLN A 78 -0.79 5.81 -8.69
CA GLN A 78 -0.38 4.64 -7.91
C GLN A 78 1.14 4.60 -7.67
N ALA A 79 1.95 4.96 -8.69
CA ALA A 79 3.40 5.05 -8.54
C ALA A 79 3.83 6.11 -7.52
N CYS A 80 3.10 7.24 -7.45
CA CYS A 80 3.31 8.23 -6.40
C CYS A 80 2.98 7.65 -5.03
N ILE A 81 1.81 7.02 -4.86
CA ILE A 81 1.39 6.45 -3.56
C ILE A 81 2.39 5.38 -3.08
N ASP A 82 2.85 4.49 -3.96
CA ASP A 82 3.78 3.41 -3.61
C ASP A 82 5.19 3.90 -3.24
N ALA A 83 5.51 5.16 -3.54
CA ALA A 83 6.75 5.81 -3.13
C ALA A 83 6.67 6.39 -1.70
N HIS A 84 5.50 6.35 -1.06
CA HIS A 84 5.29 6.90 0.28
C HIS A 84 5.03 5.83 1.35
N GLU A 85 5.44 6.13 2.56
CA GLU A 85 5.09 5.39 3.77
C GLU A 85 3.65 5.72 4.13
N LEU A 86 2.76 4.75 3.94
CA LEU A 86 1.34 4.97 4.18
C LEU A 86 1.08 5.16 5.68
N PRO A 87 0.18 6.08 6.06
CA PRO A 87 -0.18 6.27 7.46
C PRO A 87 -0.74 4.96 8.00
N SER A 88 -0.11 4.45 9.07
CA SER A 88 -0.61 3.31 9.80
C SER A 88 -1.94 3.71 10.43
N GLY A 89 -3.06 3.37 9.82
CA GLY A 89 -4.39 3.63 10.39
C GLY A 89 -4.68 2.82 11.67
N SER A 90 -3.66 2.32 12.36
CA SER A 90 -3.74 1.35 13.45
C SER A 90 -3.36 2.01 14.77
N GLY A 91 -4.23 2.87 15.30
CA GLY A 91 -4.27 3.05 16.75
C GLY A 91 -4.64 1.71 17.40
N THR A 92 -4.22 1.48 18.64
CA THR A 92 -4.59 0.26 19.40
C THR A 92 -6.07 0.30 19.74
N GLY A 93 -6.93 -0.13 18.82
CA GLY A 93 -8.39 -0.12 18.96
C GLY A 93 -9.13 -0.49 17.67
N LYS A 94 -10.45 -0.65 17.78
CA LYS A 94 -11.35 -0.76 16.62
C LYS A 94 -11.19 0.45 15.70
N LEU A 95 -11.26 0.22 14.40
CA LEU A 95 -11.23 1.26 13.39
C LEU A 95 -12.50 2.11 13.46
N PRO A 96 -12.41 3.43 13.18
CA PRO A 96 -13.59 4.28 13.15
C PRO A 96 -14.47 3.96 11.94
N TRP A 97 -15.75 3.74 12.17
CA TRP A 97 -16.72 3.53 11.09
C TRP A 97 -17.10 4.85 10.42
N VAL A 98 -16.76 4.99 9.14
CA VAL A 98 -17.10 6.13 8.29
C VAL A 98 -18.39 5.83 7.54
N TRP A 99 -19.47 6.54 7.91
CA TRP A 99 -20.80 6.33 7.32
C TRP A 99 -20.96 6.98 5.94
N GLU A 100 -20.37 8.15 5.73
CA GLU A 100 -20.52 8.95 4.52
C GLU A 100 -19.27 8.90 3.65
N GLY A 101 -19.46 8.75 2.34
CA GLY A 101 -18.37 8.79 1.37
C GLY A 101 -18.78 9.53 0.10
N PHE A 102 -17.82 10.16 -0.56
CA PHE A 102 -17.96 10.71 -1.90
C PHE A 102 -17.91 9.60 -2.96
N ASP A 103 -19.06 8.96 -3.18
CA ASP A 103 -19.26 7.85 -4.13
C ASP A 103 -18.53 8.06 -5.47
N ARG A 104 -18.64 9.26 -6.07
CA ARG A 104 -17.99 9.56 -7.36
C ARG A 104 -16.47 9.42 -7.31
N THR A 105 -15.82 9.96 -6.28
CA THR A 105 -14.36 9.86 -6.11
C THR A 105 -13.96 8.43 -5.83
N CYS A 106 -14.69 7.74 -4.94
CA CYS A 106 -14.48 6.33 -4.65
C CYS A 106 -14.56 5.46 -5.91
N SER A 107 -15.64 5.61 -6.70
CA SER A 107 -15.85 4.90 -7.96
C SER A 107 -14.68 5.14 -8.92
N SER A 108 -14.23 6.39 -9.06
CA SER A 108 -13.08 6.72 -9.91
C SER A 108 -11.80 6.01 -9.46
N TYR A 109 -11.51 5.97 -8.15
CA TYR A 109 -10.33 5.26 -7.63
C TYR A 109 -10.42 3.75 -7.88
N ILE A 110 -11.58 3.15 -7.66
CA ILE A 110 -11.83 1.73 -7.89
C ILE A 110 -11.66 1.38 -9.38
N GLU A 111 -12.31 2.12 -10.28
CA GLU A 111 -12.24 1.89 -11.73
C GLU A 111 -10.81 2.02 -12.26
N ARG A 112 -10.06 2.97 -11.72
CA ARG A 112 -8.66 3.23 -12.10
C ARG A 112 -7.65 2.38 -11.34
N LYS A 113 -8.10 1.48 -10.45
CA LYS A 113 -7.25 0.64 -9.59
C LYS A 113 -6.21 1.47 -8.80
N VAL A 114 -6.65 2.58 -8.24
CA VAL A 114 -5.84 3.45 -7.39
C VAL A 114 -6.15 3.15 -5.92
N TYR A 115 -5.11 2.82 -5.16
CA TYR A 115 -5.21 2.32 -3.80
C TYR A 115 -4.55 3.30 -2.83
N PHE A 116 -5.29 4.33 -2.44
CA PHE A 116 -4.87 5.27 -1.42
C PHE A 116 -4.76 4.61 -0.03
N PRO A 117 -4.12 5.25 0.98
CA PRO A 117 -4.18 4.75 2.35
C PRO A 117 -5.62 4.47 2.80
N ARG A 118 -5.78 3.50 3.70
CA ARG A 118 -7.12 3.06 4.16
C ARG A 118 -8.00 4.22 4.60
N ILE A 119 -7.47 5.15 5.40
CA ILE A 119 -8.21 6.31 5.88
C ILE A 119 -8.78 7.15 4.73
N VAL A 120 -7.98 7.39 3.68
CA VAL A 120 -8.43 8.14 2.50
C VAL A 120 -9.48 7.36 1.72
N MET A 121 -9.30 6.04 1.58
CA MET A 121 -10.30 5.20 0.92
C MET A 121 -11.62 5.17 1.69
N GLU A 122 -11.58 5.04 3.01
CA GLU A 122 -12.77 5.02 3.87
C GLU A 122 -13.47 6.38 3.92
N GLU A 123 -12.73 7.49 3.94
CA GLU A 123 -13.30 8.86 3.85
C GLU A 123 -14.01 9.11 2.51
N ASN A 124 -13.50 8.55 1.41
CA ASN A 124 -14.09 8.74 0.08
C ASN A 124 -15.17 7.70 -0.25
N CYS A 125 -15.07 6.48 0.26
CA CYS A 125 -15.99 5.38 -0.05
C CYS A 125 -17.06 5.14 1.02
N GLY A 126 -16.80 5.54 2.27
CA GLY A 126 -17.45 4.97 3.45
C GLY A 126 -16.89 3.58 3.80
N SER A 127 -16.88 3.23 5.08
CA SER A 127 -16.34 1.95 5.59
C SER A 127 -17.08 0.75 5.02
N GLN A 128 -18.41 0.84 4.86
CA GLN A 128 -19.19 -0.26 4.29
C GLN A 128 -18.70 -0.62 2.88
N ARG A 129 -18.67 0.36 1.99
CA ARG A 129 -18.27 0.14 0.60
C ARG A 129 -16.80 -0.24 0.49
N PHE A 130 -15.94 0.36 1.31
CA PHE A 130 -14.53 -0.04 1.38
C PHE A 130 -14.39 -1.52 1.76
N CYS A 131 -15.08 -1.99 2.80
CA CYS A 131 -15.04 -3.39 3.19
C CYS A 131 -15.67 -4.33 2.14
N ASP A 132 -16.67 -3.87 1.39
CA ASP A 132 -17.28 -4.64 0.31
C ASP A 132 -16.29 -4.92 -0.84
N LEU A 133 -15.19 -4.16 -0.96
CA LEU A 133 -14.12 -4.42 -1.94
C LEU A 133 -13.42 -5.77 -1.71
N PHE A 134 -13.49 -6.31 -0.49
CA PHE A 134 -12.92 -7.61 -0.11
C PHE A 134 -13.95 -8.75 -0.21
N GLY A 135 -15.19 -8.44 -0.62
CA GLY A 135 -16.30 -9.39 -0.71
C GLY A 135 -16.53 -9.94 -2.13
N PRO A 136 -17.38 -10.98 -2.24
CA PRO A 136 -17.83 -11.48 -3.54
C PRO A 136 -18.62 -10.39 -4.30
N GLY A 137 -18.42 -10.31 -5.62
CA GLY A 137 -19.06 -9.29 -6.45
C GLY A 137 -18.33 -7.93 -6.47
N SER A 138 -17.22 -7.79 -5.73
CA SER A 138 -16.34 -6.64 -5.83
C SER A 138 -15.82 -6.44 -7.26
N PRO A 139 -15.81 -5.21 -7.81
CA PRO A 139 -15.15 -4.91 -9.08
C PRO A 139 -13.63 -5.13 -9.02
N LEU A 140 -13.07 -5.30 -7.82
CA LEU A 140 -11.66 -5.57 -7.56
C LEU A 140 -11.41 -7.00 -7.11
N ALA A 141 -12.32 -7.94 -7.37
CA ALA A 141 -12.15 -9.33 -6.95
C ALA A 141 -10.83 -9.96 -7.45
N SER A 142 -10.34 -9.60 -8.65
CA SER A 142 -9.04 -10.05 -9.17
C SER A 142 -7.84 -9.45 -8.43
N GLU A 143 -8.04 -8.34 -7.74
CA GLU A 143 -6.99 -7.57 -7.02
C GLU A 143 -6.95 -7.90 -5.54
N LEU A 144 -7.77 -8.85 -5.06
CA LEU A 144 -7.85 -9.24 -3.65
C LEU A 144 -6.47 -9.53 -3.01
N PRO A 145 -5.50 -10.19 -3.67
CA PRO A 145 -4.16 -10.37 -3.11
C PRO A 145 -3.43 -9.05 -2.81
N GLU A 146 -3.54 -8.06 -3.69
CA GLU A 146 -2.92 -6.74 -3.51
C GLU A 146 -3.67 -5.92 -2.45
N LEU A 147 -5.01 -5.97 -2.46
CA LEU A 147 -5.82 -5.33 -1.42
C LEU A 147 -5.50 -5.90 -0.03
N LYS A 148 -5.39 -7.23 0.09
CA LYS A 148 -5.00 -7.90 1.33
C LYS A 148 -3.61 -7.47 1.79
N LYS A 149 -2.64 -7.44 0.88
CA LYS A 149 -1.27 -6.99 1.18
C LYS A 149 -1.24 -5.53 1.66
N ARG A 150 -2.06 -4.68 1.05
CA ARG A 150 -2.07 -3.24 1.32
C ARG A 150 -2.83 -2.86 2.60
N TYR A 151 -3.98 -3.47 2.83
CA TYR A 151 -4.91 -3.08 3.90
C TYR A 151 -4.99 -4.08 5.04
N GLY A 152 -4.49 -5.30 4.84
CA GLY A 152 -4.42 -6.34 5.87
C GLY A 152 -5.67 -7.21 6.01
N PHE A 153 -6.74 -6.97 5.26
CA PHE A 153 -7.98 -7.74 5.35
C PHE A 153 -8.05 -8.84 4.29
N SER A 154 -8.45 -10.05 4.69
CA SER A 154 -8.57 -11.20 3.79
C SER A 154 -9.95 -11.31 3.15
N ASN A 155 -10.99 -10.73 3.76
CA ASN A 155 -12.38 -10.77 3.30
C ASN A 155 -13.20 -9.63 3.93
N VAL A 156 -14.45 -9.49 3.49
CA VAL A 156 -15.37 -8.45 3.97
C VAL A 156 -15.70 -8.61 5.45
N GLU A 157 -15.77 -9.84 5.97
CA GLU A 157 -16.06 -10.11 7.38
C GLU A 157 -14.93 -9.63 8.29
N GLU A 158 -13.68 -9.91 7.92
CA GLU A 158 -12.49 -9.47 8.64
C GLU A 158 -12.37 -7.94 8.64
N CYS A 159 -12.61 -7.30 7.49
CA CYS A 159 -12.63 -5.84 7.40
C CYS A 159 -13.70 -5.23 8.31
N ARG A 160 -14.95 -5.72 8.25
CA ARG A 160 -16.05 -5.20 9.07
C ARG A 160 -15.86 -5.48 10.56
N ALA A 161 -15.21 -6.59 10.94
CA ALA A 161 -14.91 -6.91 12.34
C ALA A 161 -13.80 -6.04 12.94
N ALA A 162 -12.93 -5.48 12.09
CA ALA A 162 -11.89 -4.54 12.51
C ALA A 162 -12.45 -3.17 12.90
N HIS A 163 -13.65 -2.82 12.42
CA HIS A 163 -14.47 -1.70 12.89
C HIS A 163 -15.35 -2.12 14.07
#